data_AF-A0A7G5MXB1-F1
#
_entry.id   AF-A0A7G5MXB1-F1
#
_cell.length_a   1.000
_cell.length_b   1.000
_cell.length_c   1.000
_cell.angle_alpha   90.00
_cell.angle_beta   90.00
_cell.angle_gamma   90.00
#
_symmetry.space_group_name_H-M   'P 1'
#
loop_
_entity.id
_entity.type
_entity.pdbx_description
1 polymer ?
#
loop_
_entity_poly.entity_id
_entity_poly.type
_entity_poly.pdbx_seq_one_letter_code
_entity_poly.pdbx_strand_id
1 'polypeptide(L)' 'MKKYEYKFIEIPVVPEKTERMGAVKKGLPPVPFEACKEAITAEAANGWRLKQILEPRMSVYGANAYQVILEREIESR' A
#
# COMPACT_ATOMS: atom_id res chain seq x y z
N MET A 1 9.81 -10.10 24.55
CA MET A 1 9.59 -9.77 23.12
C MET A 1 9.02 -8.37 23.04
N LYS A 2 9.46 -7.57 22.05
CA LYS A 2 8.88 -6.25 21.79
C LYS A 2 7.43 -6.39 21.31
N LYS A 3 6.57 -5.43 21.64
CA LYS A 3 5.17 -5.36 21.17
C LYS A 3 5.08 -4.40 19.98
N TYR A 4 4.23 -4.72 19.02
CA TYR A 4 4.07 -3.91 17.81
C TYR A 4 2.60 -3.68 17.50
N GLU A 5 2.29 -2.49 17.00
CA GLU A 5 1.03 -2.21 16.29
C GLU A 5 1.27 -2.29 14.78
N TYR A 6 0.20 -2.57 14.02
CA TYR A 6 0.26 -2.76 12.58
C TYR A 6 -0.70 -1.84 11.85
N LYS A 7 -0.26 -1.38 10.68
CA LYS A 7 -1.06 -0.60 9.73
C LYS A 7 -1.06 -1.32 8.37
N PHE A 8 -2.22 -1.36 7.73
CA PHE A 8 -2.44 -1.97 6.42
C PHE A 8 -2.88 -0.88 5.44
N ILE A 9 -2.22 -0.79 4.29
CA ILE A 9 -2.57 0.15 3.23
C ILE A 9 -2.82 -0.64 1.95
N GLU A 10 -3.98 -0.44 1.35
CA GLU A 10 -4.35 -1.06 0.08
C GLU A 10 -4.01 -0.12 -1.09
N ILE A 11 -3.33 -0.68 -2.09
CA ILE A 11 -2.91 0.04 -3.29
C ILE A 11 -3.47 -0.72 -4.50
N PRO A 12 -4.54 -0.22 -5.13
CA PRO A 12 -5.17 -0.88 -6.27
C PRO A 12 -4.20 -1.11 -7.44
N VAL A 13 -4.30 -2.26 -8.11
CA VAL A 13 -3.56 -2.57 -9.35
C VAL A 13 -4.02 -1.67 -10.50
N VAL A 14 -5.30 -1.28 -10.48
CA VAL A 14 -5.93 -0.34 -11.41
C VAL A 14 -6.59 0.76 -10.59
N PRO A 15 -6.38 2.05 -10.92
CA PRO A 15 -7.07 3.13 -10.22
C PRO A 15 -8.60 2.97 -10.37
N GLU A 16 -9.32 3.06 -9.25
CA GLU A 16 -10.79 2.96 -9.16
C GLU A 16 -11.54 3.95 -10.09
N LYS A 17 -10.84 4.99 -10.59
CA LYS A 17 -11.39 6.01 -11.50
C LYS A 17 -11.26 5.67 -12.99
N THR A 18 -10.79 4.49 -13.36
CA THR A 18 -10.62 4.11 -14.77
C THR A 18 -11.89 3.52 -15.40
N GLU A 19 -12.93 3.24 -14.61
CA GLU A 19 -14.22 2.76 -15.14
C GLU A 19 -15.11 3.86 -15.76
N ARG A 20 -14.75 5.15 -15.65
CA ARG A 20 -15.60 6.25 -16.17
C ARG A 20 -15.02 7.16 -17.24
N MET A 21 -13.73 7.13 -17.57
CA MET A 21 -13.24 8.01 -18.65
C MET A 21 -12.06 7.40 -19.39
N GLY A 22 -12.23 7.26 -20.71
CA GLY A 22 -11.19 6.91 -21.69
C GLY A 22 -10.11 7.99 -21.85
N ALA A 23 -9.48 8.39 -20.76
CA ALA A 23 -8.34 9.29 -20.77
C ALA A 23 -7.38 8.89 -19.64
N VAL A 24 -6.32 8.18 -20.02
CA VAL A 24 -5.09 8.06 -19.22
C VAL A 24 -4.63 9.48 -18.91
N LYS A 25 -4.95 10.01 -17.73
CA LYS A 25 -4.44 11.29 -17.26
C LYS A 25 -2.93 11.13 -17.08
N LYS A 26 -2.17 11.79 -17.96
CA LYS A 26 -0.73 12.05 -17.79
C LYS A 26 -0.50 12.55 -16.36
N GLY A 27 0.21 11.77 -15.54
CA GLY A 27 0.64 12.16 -14.19
C GLY A 27 0.39 11.16 -13.07
N LEU A 28 -0.31 10.04 -13.31
CA LEU A 28 -0.35 8.93 -12.34
C LEU A 28 0.94 8.10 -12.46
N PRO A 29 1.63 7.78 -11.35
CA PRO A 29 2.87 7.02 -11.40
C PRO A 29 2.66 5.73 -12.19
N PRO A 30 3.58 5.41 -13.11
CA PRO A 30 3.54 4.16 -13.81
C PRO A 30 3.84 3.07 -12.78
N VAL A 31 3.00 2.06 -12.73
CA VAL A 31 3.19 0.82 -11.97
C VAL A 31 2.88 0.94 -10.45
N PRO A 32 2.04 0.04 -9.90
CA PRO A 32 1.70 -0.02 -8.47
C PRO A 32 2.89 0.05 -7.49
N PHE A 33 4.11 -0.26 -7.94
CA PHE A 33 5.34 -0.17 -7.14
C PHE A 33 5.72 1.25 -6.72
N GLU A 34 5.57 2.27 -7.58
CA GLU A 34 5.87 3.66 -7.17
C GLU A 34 4.85 4.15 -6.14
N ALA A 35 3.58 3.79 -6.29
CA ALA A 35 2.55 4.07 -5.28
C ALA A 35 2.86 3.36 -3.95
N CYS A 36 3.33 2.11 -3.97
CA CYS A 36 3.81 1.41 -2.78
C CYS A 36 4.96 2.16 -2.11
N LYS A 37 5.95 2.58 -2.90
CA LYS A 37 7.12 3.32 -2.41
C LYS A 37 6.74 4.67 -1.80
N GLU A 38 5.81 5.40 -2.41
CA GLU A 38 5.28 6.66 -1.87
C GLU A 38 4.58 6.44 -0.52
N ALA A 39 3.69 5.44 -0.43
CA ALA A 39 3.01 5.09 0.81
C ALA A 39 4.00 4.71 1.92
N ILE A 40 5.00 3.88 1.60
CA ILE A 40 6.04 3.47 2.55
C ILE A 40 6.86 4.66 3.02
N THR A 41 7.25 5.55 2.11
CA THR A 41 8.06 6.73 2.43
C THR A 41 7.28 7.70 3.32
N ALA A 42 6.01 7.95 2.99
CA ALA A 42 5.14 8.82 3.77
C ALA A 42 4.92 8.29 5.19
N GLU A 43 4.70 6.98 5.35
CA GLU A 43 4.47 6.38 6.66
C GLU A 43 5.77 6.20 7.47
N ALA A 44 6.90 6.00 6.81
CA ALA A 44 8.21 6.00 7.46
C ALA A 44 8.52 7.33 8.15
N ALA A 45 8.13 8.45 7.53
CA ALA A 45 8.22 9.77 8.17
C ALA A 45 7.37 9.90 9.46
N ASN A 46 6.37 9.02 9.65
CA ASN A 46 5.49 8.95 10.80
C ASN A 46 5.88 7.85 11.82
N GLY A 47 7.09 7.31 11.70
CA GLY A 47 7.64 6.30 12.62
C GLY A 47 7.18 4.88 12.34
N TRP A 48 6.53 4.62 11.21
CA TRP A 48 6.19 3.27 10.79
C TRP A 48 7.35 2.62 10.04
N ARG A 49 7.55 1.31 10.25
CA ARG A 49 8.54 0.52 9.52
C ARG A 49 7.83 -0.41 8.54
N LEU A 50 8.35 -0.53 7.33
CA LEU A 50 7.91 -1.56 6.40
C LEU A 50 8.14 -2.96 6.99
N LYS A 51 7.05 -3.73 7.09
CA LYS A 51 7.09 -5.13 7.46
C LYS A 51 7.02 -6.04 6.23
N GLN A 52 6.05 -5.82 5.36
CA GLN A 52 5.81 -6.69 4.21
C GLN A 52 4.98 -5.97 3.14
N ILE A 53 5.12 -6.40 1.89
CA ILE A 53 4.19 -6.09 0.80
C ILE A 53 3.59 -7.42 0.34
N LEU A 54 2.26 -7.50 0.27
CA LEU A 54 1.55 -8.61 -0.33
C LEU A 54 1.11 -8.22 -1.73
N GLU A 55 1.49 -9.05 -2.70
CA GLU A 55 1.02 -8.89 -4.08
C GLU A 55 -0.41 -9.42 -4.23
N PRO A 56 -1.21 -8.78 -5.09
CA PRO A 56 -2.56 -9.22 -5.39
C PRO A 56 -2.55 -10.62 -6.00
N ARG A 57 -3.35 -11.53 -5.43
CA ARG A 57 -3.55 -12.85 -6.00
C ARG A 57 -4.72 -12.80 -6.96
N MET A 58 -4.42 -12.65 -8.26
CA MET A 58 -5.44 -12.56 -9.32
C MET A 58 -6.40 -13.75 -9.39
N SER A 59 -6.06 -14.89 -8.78
CA SER A 59 -6.93 -16.06 -8.65
C SER A 59 -7.97 -15.96 -7.52
N VAL A 60 -7.88 -14.94 -6.66
CA VAL A 60 -8.79 -14.70 -5.53
C VAL A 60 -9.71 -13.54 -5.86
N TYR A 61 -11.01 -13.79 -5.83
CA TYR A 61 -12.01 -12.76 -6.10
C TYR A 61 -11.86 -11.58 -5.12
N GLY A 62 -11.75 -10.36 -5.65
CA GLY A 62 -11.57 -9.13 -4.87
C GLY A 62 -10.13 -8.78 -4.50
N ALA A 63 -9.14 -9.62 -4.81
CA ALA A 63 -7.72 -9.34 -4.53
C ALA A 63 -7.08 -8.46 -5.63
N ASN A 64 -7.63 -7.26 -5.85
CA ASN A 64 -7.20 -6.32 -6.89
C ASN A 64 -6.28 -5.21 -6.36
N ALA A 65 -5.65 -5.41 -5.21
CA ALA A 65 -4.76 -4.45 -4.58
C ALA A 65 -3.52 -5.11 -3.98
N TYR A 66 -2.40 -4.40 -4.03
CA TYR A 66 -1.27 -4.66 -3.16
C TYR A 66 -1.65 -4.26 -1.73
N GLN A 67 -1.17 -5.03 -0.76
CA GLN A 67 -1.33 -4.68 0.64
C GLN A 67 0.04 -4.39 1.25
N VAL A 68 0.29 -3.13 1.60
CA VAL A 68 1.48 -2.70 2.32
C VAL A 68 1.21 -2.84 3.82
N ILE A 69 2.04 -3.63 4.49
CA ILE A 69 1.96 -3.89 5.93
C ILE A 69 3.12 -3.18 6.61
N LEU A 70 2.78 -2.34 7.58
CA LEU A 70 3.70 -1.53 8.35
C LEU A 70 3.61 -1.93 9.83
N GLU A 71 4.72 -1.86 10.55
CA GLU A 71 4.78 -2.10 12.00
C GLU A 71 5.41 -0.91 12.73
N ARG A 72 4.95 -0.64 13.95
CA ARG A 72 5.59 0.33 14.86
C ARG A 72 5.68 -0.27 16.26
N GLU A 73 6.82 -0.11 16.91
CA GLU A 73 7.02 -0.61 18.28
C GLU A 73 6.11 0.17 19.24
N ILE A 74 5.37 -0.55 20.07
CA ILE A 74 4.56 0.04 21.13
C ILE A 74 5.46 0.18 22.35
N GLU A 75 5.72 1.41 22.78
CA GLU A 75 6.32 1.65 24.09
C GLU A 75 5.38 1.08 25.16
N SER A 76 5.87 0.08 25.90
CA SER A 76 5.16 -0.42 27.06
C SER A 76 5.31 0.62 28.16
N ARG A 77 4.26 1.41 28.40
CA ARG A 77 4.15 2.26 29.60
C ARG A 77 4.03 1.40 30.85
#